data_AF-A0A973G654-F1
#
_entry.id   AF-A0A973G654-F1
#
_cell.length_a   1.000
_cell.length_b   1.000
_cell.length_c   1.000
_cell.angle_alpha   90.00
_cell.angle_beta   90.00
_cell.angle_gamma   90.00
#
_symmetry.space_group_name_H-M   'P 1'
#
loop_
_entity.id
_entity.type
_entity.pdbx_description
1 polymer ?
#
loop_
_entity_poly.entity_id
_entity_poly.type
_entity_poly.pdbx_seq_one_letter_code
_entity_poly.pdbx_strand_id
1 'polypeptide(L)' 'MSTPWTSWPVGVRVVVRRRLTEGGFSDVLGELLATGPDGVLVRTRRGDVQVGADEIALGKIVPPAPARRPRDAPH' A
#
# COMPACT_ATOMS: atom_id res chain seq x y z
N MET A 1 -12.20 12.05 -12.77
CA MET A 1 -12.14 10.75 -12.05
C MET A 1 -11.35 10.99 -10.79
N SER A 2 -11.96 10.94 -9.61
CA SER A 2 -11.22 11.15 -8.37
C SER A 2 -10.24 10.00 -8.17
N THR A 3 -8.95 10.31 -8.12
CA THR A 3 -7.87 9.36 -7.85
C THR A 3 -7.75 9.20 -6.33
N PRO A 4 -8.34 8.14 -5.74
CA PRO A 4 -8.53 8.06 -4.29
C PRO A 4 -7.21 8.06 -3.51
N TRP A 5 -6.09 7.69 -4.15
CA TRP A 5 -4.78 7.64 -3.52
C TRP A 5 -4.20 9.00 -3.17
N THR A 6 -4.55 10.06 -3.92
CA THR A 6 -4.01 11.43 -3.70
C THR A 6 -4.37 12.01 -2.33
N SER A 7 -5.44 11.51 -1.71
CA SER A 7 -5.91 11.95 -0.39
C SER A 7 -5.43 11.05 0.75
N TRP A 8 -4.62 10.02 0.49
CA TRP A 8 -4.16 9.12 1.56
C TRP A 8 -3.12 9.78 2.46
N PRO A 9 -3.21 9.61 3.79
CA PRO A 9 -2.21 10.14 4.71
C PRO A 9 -0.89 9.36 4.58
N VAL A 10 0.23 10.08 4.54
CA VAL A 10 1.57 9.47 4.60
C VAL A 10 1.82 8.83 5.97
N GLY A 11 2.67 7.81 6.02
CA GLY A 11 2.97 7.02 7.21
C GLY A 11 1.97 5.89 7.53
N VAL A 12 0.91 5.73 6.73
CA VAL A 12 -0.04 4.62 6.90
C VAL A 12 0.32 3.42 6.05
N ARG A 13 -0.11 2.24 6.49
CA ARG A 13 0.04 1.01 5.71
C ARG A 13 -0.98 0.99 4.57
N VAL A 14 -0.50 0.76 3.35
CA VAL A 14 -1.31 0.68 2.14
C VAL A 14 -1.01 -0.60 1.37
N VAL A 15 -1.96 -1.00 0.53
CA VAL A 15 -1.71 -1.94 -0.55
C VAL A 15 -2.12 -1.28 -1.87
N VAL A 16 -1.23 -1.33 -2.84
CA VAL A 16 -1.41 -0.77 -4.18
C VAL A 16 -1.16 -1.87 -5.19
N ARG A 17 -2.21 -2.22 -5.93
CA ARG A 17 -2.13 -3.13 -7.06
C ARG A 17 -1.67 -2.33 -8.27
N ARG A 18 -0.48 -2.65 -8.77
CA ARG A 18 0.08 -2.05 -10.00
C ARG A 18 -0.04 -3.00 -11.18
N ARG A 19 -0.24 -2.45 -12.37
CA ARG A 19 -0.16 -3.14 -13.66
C ARG A 19 1.31 -3.36 -14.01
N LEU A 20 1.62 -4.52 -14.57
CA LEU A 20 2.95 -4.81 -15.12
C LEU A 20 2.92 -4.64 -16.63
N THR A 21 4.02 -4.14 -17.19
CA THR A 21 4.17 -3.88 -18.63
C THR A 21 4.05 -5.16 -19.48
N GLU A 22 4.50 -6.29 -18.95
CA GLU A 22 4.44 -7.62 -19.59
C GLU A 22 3.06 -8.29 -19.46
N GLY A 23 2.09 -7.59 -18.86
CA GLY A 23 0.76 -8.12 -18.54
C GLY A 23 0.68 -8.63 -17.10
N GLY A 24 -0.52 -8.52 -16.53
CA GLY A 24 -0.80 -8.95 -15.16
C GLY A 24 -0.70 -7.83 -14.11
N PHE A 25 -0.78 -8.21 -12.85
CA PHE A 25 -0.85 -7.30 -11.71
C PHE A 25 0.10 -7.76 -10.60
N SER A 26 0.70 -6.78 -9.92
CA SER A 26 1.55 -7.00 -8.75
C SER A 26 1.05 -6.14 -7.60
N ASP A 27 1.02 -6.70 -6.39
CA ASP A 27 0.61 -5.97 -5.19
C ASP A 27 1.84 -5.43 -4.45
N VAL A 28 1.86 -4.11 -4.28
CA VAL A 28 2.85 -3.38 -3.49
C VAL A 28 2.24 -3.09 -2.14
N LEU A 29 2.76 -3.73 -1.09
CA LEU A 29 2.30 -3.54 0.28
C LEU A 29 3.42 -2.94 1.14
N GLY A 30 3.10 -1.88 1.88
CA GLY A 30 4.08 -1.19 2.71
C GLY A 30 3.53 0.08 3.33
N GLU A 31 4.43 0.92 3.83
CA GLU A 31 4.12 2.23 4.38
C GLU A 31 4.14 3.29 3.25
N LEU A 32 3.12 4.14 3.21
CA LEU A 32 3.04 5.22 2.22
C LEU A 32 4.00 6.36 2.60
N LEU A 33 5.04 6.59 1.81
CA LEU A 33 6.00 7.67 2.02
C LEU A 33 5.57 8.98 1.34
N ALA A 34 4.95 8.88 0.16
CA ALA A 34 4.45 10.03 -0.59
C ALA A 34 3.26 9.62 -1.47
N THR A 35 2.38 10.57 -1.73
CA THR A 35 1.26 10.42 -2.67
C THR A 35 1.04 11.73 -3.44
N GLY A 36 0.56 11.62 -4.68
CA GLY A 36 0.31 12.76 -5.55
C GLY A 36 -0.31 12.38 -6.88
N PRO A 37 -0.45 13.36 -7.80
CA PRO A 37 -1.01 13.13 -9.13
C PRO A 37 -0.16 12.15 -9.95
N ASP A 38 1.15 12.10 -9.72
CA ASP A 38 2.08 11.22 -10.44
C ASP A 38 2.06 9.77 -9.92
N GLY A 39 1.41 9.52 -8.79
CA GLY A 39 1.31 8.19 -8.17
C GLY A 39 1.66 8.18 -6.69
N VAL A 40 2.28 7.09 -6.23
CA VAL A 40 2.64 6.90 -4.82
C VAL A 40 4.03 6.29 -4.64
N LEU A 41 4.66 6.62 -3.52
CA LEU A 41 5.91 6.00 -3.06
C LEU A 41 5.62 5.14 -1.84
N VAL A 42 5.96 3.85 -1.89
CA VAL A 42 5.69 2.90 -0.82
C VAL A 42 6.99 2.26 -0.31
N ARG A 43 7.28 2.40 0.98
CA ARG A 43 8.36 1.69 1.69
C ARG A 43 7.93 0.24 1.91
N THR A 44 8.46 -0.67 1.11
CA THR A 44 8.24 -2.11 1.28
C THR A 44 9.37 -2.73 2.11
N ARG A 45 9.22 -4.01 2.49
CA ARG A 45 10.28 -4.76 3.17
C ARG A 45 11.54 -4.97 2.32
N ARG A 46 11.45 -4.87 0.99
CA ARG A 46 12.56 -5.08 0.06
C ARG A 46 13.20 -3.76 -0.41
N GLY A 47 12.67 -2.63 0.02
CA GLY A 47 13.06 -1.30 -0.44
C GLY A 47 11.86 -0.46 -0.89
N ASP A 48 12.17 0.73 -1.40
CA ASP A 48 11.16 1.69 -1.82
C ASP A 48 10.69 1.39 -3.24
N VAL A 49 9.37 1.43 -3.42
CA VAL A 49 8.73 1.17 -4.70
C VAL A 49 7.89 2.37 -5.07
N GLN A 50 8.26 3.02 -6.17
CA GLN A 50 7.45 4.01 -6.84
C GLN A 50 6.42 3.29 -7.71
N VAL A 51 5.15 3.68 -7.61
CA VAL A 51 4.07 3.21 -8.49
C VAL A 51 3.49 4.42 -9.19
N GLY A 52 3.67 4.51 -10.51
CA GLY A 52 3.13 5.60 -11.32
C GLY A 52 1.60 5.56 -11.38
N ALA A 53 0.97 6.72 -11.50
CA ALA A 53 -0.50 6.82 -11.55
C ALA A 53 -1.14 5.94 -12.65
N ASP A 54 -0.51 5.84 -13.82
CA ASP A 54 -0.95 4.99 -14.93
C ASP A 54 -0.86 3.48 -14.62
N GLU A 55 0.08 3.10 -13.75
CA GLU A 55 0.26 1.72 -13.31
C GLU A 55 -0.76 1.34 -12.22
N ILE A 56 -1.31 2.30 -11.47
CA ILE A 56 -2.23 2.01 -10.36
C ILE A 56 -3.53 1.42 -10.91
N ALA A 57 -3.75 0.14 -10.61
CA ALA A 57 -4.98 -0.56 -10.91
C ALA A 57 -6.03 -0.33 -9.82
N LEU A 58 -5.63 -0.58 -8.57
CA LEU A 58 -6.43 -0.41 -7.37
C LEU A 58 -5.51 -0.08 -6.19
N GLY A 59 -6.06 0.51 -5.15
CA GLY A 59 -5.40 0.47 -3.86
C GLY A 59 -6.32 0.83 -2.71
N LYS A 60 -5.87 0.51 -1.50
CA LYS A 60 -6.61 0.77 -0.27
C LYS A 60 -5.65 0.96 0.90
N ILE A 61 -6.10 1.74 1.89
CA ILE A 61 -5.47 1.82 3.20
C ILE A 61 -5.74 0.49 3.93
N VAL A 62 -4.69 -0.07 4.52
CA VAL A 62 -4.74 -1.32 5.28
C VAL A 62 -4.64 -0.95 6.76
N PRO A 63 -5.64 -1.29 7.60
CA PRO A 63 -5.53 -1.06 9.03
C PRO A 63 -4.34 -1.83 9.61
N PRO A 64 -3.69 -1.32 10.67
CA PRO A 64 -2.64 -2.04 11.36
C PRO A 64 -3.16 -3.42 11.80
N ALA A 65 -2.27 -4.42 11.83
CA ALA A 65 -2.65 -5.75 12.27
C ALA A 65 -3.23 -5.65 13.69
N PRO A 66 -4.36 -6.33 13.98
CA PRO A 66 -4.96 -6.29 15.31
C PRO A 66 -3.95 -6.78 16.36
N ALA A 67 -4.00 -6.17 17.55
CA ALA A 67 -3.15 -6.57 18.67
C ALA A 67 -3.34 -8.07 18.95
N ARG A 68 -2.24 -8.81 19.11
CA ARG A 68 -2.31 -10.24 19.44
C ARG A 68 -2.91 -10.40 20.82
N ARG A 69 -4.03 -11.12 20.93
CA ARG A 69 -4.64 -11.45 22.23
C ARG A 69 -3.65 -12.31 23.03
N PRO A 70 -3.38 -12.00 24.31
CA PRO A 70 -2.60 -12.88 25.16
C PRO A 70 -3.31 -14.24 25.21
N ARG A 71 -2.53 -15.30 25.00
CA ARG A 71 -3.01 -16.67 25.13
C ARG A 71 -2.98 -16.97 26.63
N ASP A 72 -4.15 -17.02 27.27
CA ASP A 72 -4.26 -17.48 28.65
C ASP A 72 -3.52 -18.81 28.78
N ALA A 73 -2.47 -18.82 29.59
CA ALA A 73 -1.77 -20.05 29.96
C ALA A 73 -2.71 -20.86 30.86
N PRO A 74 -2.87 -22.18 30.64
CA PRO A 74 -3.69 -22.99 31.53
C PRO A 74 -3.06 -23.06 32.92
N HIS A 75 -3.94 -23.01 33.92
CA HIS A 75 -3.69 -23.23 35.35
C HIS A 75 -3.16 -24.64 35.63
#